data_AF-A0A9E1M0U9-F1
#
_entry.id   AF-A0A9E1M0U9-F1
#
_cell.length_a   1.000
_cell.length_b   1.000
_cell.length_c   1.000
_cell.angle_alpha   90.00
_cell.angle_beta   90.00
_cell.angle_gamma   90.00
#
_symmetry.space_group_name_H-M   'P 1'
#
loop_
_entity.id
_entity.type
_entity.pdbx_description
1 polymer ?
#
loop_
_entity_poly.entity_id
_entity_poly.type
_entity_poly.pdbx_seq_one_letter_code
_entity_poly.pdbx_strand_id
1 'polypeptide(L)'
;MKIYNKKGLVFGILWAAMGSLLLIHALIKPEPERIRQIKDLIVSVLLLAIGITSVVRAYSKKASREDFIEKSDERNQLIQLKTKARLLDLMIWAVCFLLAVSLIGYMVTENTAWGFLFFGPCLLLIFAWISFIVINIYYEHHE
;
A
#
# COMPACT_ATOMS: atom_id res chain seq x y z
N MET A 1 23.76 1.55 17.59
CA MET A 1 23.62 2.15 16.24
C MET A 1 22.67 3.35 16.31
N LYS A 2 22.98 4.47 15.65
CA LYS A 2 22.08 5.64 15.58
C LYS A 2 21.00 5.39 14.52
N ILE A 3 19.76 5.73 14.83
CA ILE A 3 18.63 5.63 13.88
C ILE A 3 18.58 6.94 13.08
N TYR A 4 18.72 6.85 11.76
CA TYR A 4 18.74 8.02 10.88
C TYR A 4 17.38 8.25 10.20
N ASN A 5 16.63 7.19 9.92
CA ASN A 5 15.28 7.29 9.33
C ASN A 5 14.23 6.54 10.18
N LYS A 6 13.59 7.27 11.12
CA LYS A 6 12.56 6.70 12.01
C LYS A 6 11.33 6.17 11.25
N LYS A 7 10.89 6.86 10.19
CA LYS A 7 9.72 6.46 9.39
C LYS A 7 10.00 5.17 8.62
N GLY A 8 11.18 5.08 7.99
CA GLY A 8 11.63 3.87 7.31
C GLY A 8 11.76 2.68 8.26
N LEU A 9 12.19 2.90 9.50
CA LEU A 9 12.30 1.83 10.50
C LEU A 9 10.93 1.27 10.90
N VAL A 10 9.95 2.15 11.20
CA VAL A 10 8.59 1.71 11.56
C VAL A 10 7.95 0.94 10.42
N PHE A 11 8.07 1.44 9.18
CA PHE A 11 7.59 0.75 7.99
C PHE A 11 8.23 -0.64 7.87
N GLY A 12 9.56 -0.74 7.99
CA GLY A 12 10.27 -2.00 7.88
C GLY A 12 9.87 -3.03 8.93
N ILE A 13 9.69 -2.59 10.18
CA ILE A 13 9.22 -3.46 11.27
C ILE A 13 7.81 -3.97 10.98
N LEU A 14 6.90 -3.12 10.51
CA LEU A 14 5.53 -3.53 10.18
C LEU A 14 5.52 -4.60 9.07
N TRP A 15 6.26 -4.39 7.98
CA TRP A 15 6.36 -5.36 6.89
C TRP A 15 7.03 -6.65 7.31
N ALA A 16 8.09 -6.58 8.11
CA ALA A 16 8.76 -7.75 8.64
C ALA A 16 7.83 -8.55 9.59
N ALA A 17 7.07 -7.85 10.44
CA ALA A 17 6.10 -8.49 11.33
C ALA A 17 5.00 -9.19 10.54
N MET A 18 4.40 -8.53 9.54
CA MET A 18 3.40 -9.15 8.66
C MET A 18 3.96 -10.37 7.92
N GLY A 19 5.15 -10.25 7.33
CA GLY A 19 5.82 -11.36 6.64
C GLY A 19 6.09 -12.55 7.58
N SER A 20 6.54 -12.28 8.80
CA SER A 20 6.79 -13.30 9.82
C SER A 20 5.51 -13.99 10.27
N LEU A 21 4.43 -13.24 10.54
CA LEU A 21 3.13 -13.81 10.90
C LEU A 21 2.57 -14.71 9.80
N LEU A 22 2.71 -14.30 8.53
CA LEU A 22 2.24 -15.08 7.40
C LEU A 22 3.07 -16.37 7.21
N LEU A 23 4.38 -16.30 7.46
CA LEU A 23 5.27 -17.46 7.44
C LEU A 23 4.90 -18.45 8.56
N ILE A 24 4.70 -17.96 9.79
CA ILE A 24 4.26 -18.78 10.93
C ILE A 24 2.92 -19.46 10.62
N HIS A 25 1.97 -18.74 10.03
CA HIS A 25 0.68 -19.29 9.63
C HIS A 25 0.84 -20.43 8.62
N ALA A 26 1.66 -20.23 7.59
CA ALA A 26 1.94 -21.23 6.56
C ALA A 26 2.63 -22.51 7.11
N LEU A 27 3.39 -22.40 8.21
CA LEU A 27 4.05 -23.52 8.88
C LEU A 27 3.13 -24.30 9.83
N ILE A 28 2.30 -23.61 10.61
CA ILE A 28 1.45 -24.26 11.64
C ILE A 28 0.22 -24.92 11.02
N LYS A 29 -0.38 -24.29 10.00
CA LYS A 29 -1.57 -24.78 9.32
C LYS A 29 -1.30 -24.85 7.82
N PRO A 30 -0.58 -25.88 7.34
CA PRO A 30 -0.34 -26.02 5.92
C PRO A 30 -1.67 -26.20 5.18
N GLU A 31 -1.91 -25.35 4.17
CA GLU A 31 -3.09 -25.46 3.32
C GLU A 31 -3.07 -26.80 2.57
N PRO A 32 -4.22 -27.46 2.39
CA PRO A 32 -4.31 -28.73 1.66
C PRO A 32 -3.93 -28.56 0.17
N GLU A 33 -4.11 -27.36 -0.36
CA GLU A 33 -3.76 -27.01 -1.74
C GLU A 33 -2.30 -26.57 -1.85
N ARG A 34 -1.44 -27.40 -2.44
CA ARG A 34 0.00 -27.12 -2.59
C ARG A 34 0.30 -25.80 -3.31
N ILE A 35 -0.51 -25.41 -4.29
CA ILE A 35 -0.35 -24.15 -5.04
C ILE A 35 -0.51 -22.95 -4.10
N ARG A 36 -1.51 -23.01 -3.21
CA ARG A 36 -1.81 -21.94 -2.26
C ARG A 36 -0.72 -21.83 -1.20
N GLN A 37 -0.22 -22.95 -0.70
CA GLN A 37 0.90 -22.98 0.24
C GLN A 37 2.19 -22.36 -0.35
N ILE A 38 2.52 -22.66 -1.61
CA ILE A 38 3.69 -22.08 -2.29
C ILE A 38 3.52 -20.56 -2.45
N LYS A 39 2.32 -20.11 -2.84
CA LYS A 39 2.02 -18.68 -2.98
C LYS A 39 2.22 -17.94 -1.66
N ASP A 40 1.69 -18.49 -0.56
CA ASP A 40 1.79 -17.85 0.75
C ASP A 40 3.25 -17.81 1.23
N LEU A 41 4.02 -18.86 0.97
CA LEU A 41 5.45 -18.89 1.27
C LEU A 41 6.22 -17.81 0.48
N ILE A 42 6.00 -17.70 -0.83
CA ILE A 42 6.63 -16.67 -1.67
C ILE A 42 6.30 -15.27 -1.17
N VAL A 43 5.03 -15.01 -0.89
CA VAL A 43 4.56 -13.72 -0.37
C VAL A 43 5.23 -13.41 0.97
N SER A 44 5.31 -14.38 1.89
CA SER A 44 5.95 -14.19 3.20
C SER A 44 7.43 -13.79 3.09
N VAL A 45 8.18 -14.45 2.20
CA VAL A 45 9.60 -14.18 1.97
C VAL A 45 9.79 -12.80 1.36
N LEU A 46 8.94 -12.42 0.41
CA LEU A 46 9.02 -11.12 -0.24
C LEU A 46 8.70 -9.98 0.74
N LEU A 47 7.69 -10.14 1.61
CA LEU A 47 7.41 -9.18 2.68
C LEU A 47 8.57 -9.05 3.67
N LEU A 48 9.19 -10.17 4.07
CA LEU A 48 10.36 -10.15 4.95
C LEU A 48 11.55 -9.44 4.29
N ALA A 49 11.81 -9.69 3.02
CA ALA A 49 12.88 -9.01 2.28
C ALA A 49 12.65 -7.49 2.23
N ILE A 50 11.43 -7.05 1.94
CA ILE A 50 11.06 -5.62 1.96
C ILE A 50 11.25 -5.04 3.37
N GLY A 51 10.76 -5.73 4.41
CA GLY A 51 10.88 -5.28 5.80
C GLY A 51 12.34 -5.14 6.24
N ILE A 52 13.15 -6.17 6.03
CA ILE A 52 14.56 -6.20 6.45
C ILE A 52 15.37 -5.13 5.71
N THR A 53 15.21 -5.00 4.39
CA THR A 53 15.94 -3.99 3.60
C THR A 53 15.61 -2.57 4.05
N SER A 54 14.35 -2.30 4.40
CA SER A 54 13.91 -1.02 4.94
C SER A 54 14.49 -0.75 6.34
N VAL A 55 14.57 -1.75 7.21
CA VAL A 55 15.23 -1.63 8.53
C VAL A 55 16.73 -1.35 8.37
N VAL A 56 17.43 -2.10 7.51
CA VAL A 56 18.87 -1.91 7.24
C VAL A 56 19.15 -0.51 6.70
N ARG A 57 18.34 -0.03 5.75
CA ARG A 57 18.44 1.34 5.22
C ARG A 57 18.21 2.40 6.30
N ALA A 58 17.30 2.17 7.25
CA ALA A 58 16.99 3.12 8.31
C ALA A 58 18.16 3.36 9.29
N TYR A 59 19.06 2.39 9.43
CA TYR A 59 20.29 2.51 10.21
C TYR A 59 21.49 3.04 9.40
N SER A 60 21.40 3.09 8.07
CA SER A 60 22.48 3.59 7.22
C SER A 60 22.49 5.13 7.15
N LYS A 61 23.57 5.73 7.65
CA LYS A 61 23.80 7.18 7.61
C LYS A 61 23.94 7.71 6.17
N LYS A 62 24.60 6.95 5.29
CA LYS A 62 24.86 7.34 3.91
C LYS A 62 23.55 7.39 3.11
N ALA A 63 22.77 6.31 3.15
CA ALA A 63 21.48 6.24 2.49
C ALA A 63 20.50 7.31 3.00
N SER A 64 20.46 7.55 4.32
CA SER A 64 19.57 8.57 4.89
C SER A 64 19.96 10.01 4.52
N ARG A 65 21.24 10.27 4.25
CA ARG A 65 21.72 11.58 3.81
C ARG A 65 21.48 11.81 2.33
N GLU A 66 21.65 10.79 1.50
CA GLU A 66 21.29 10.80 0.08
C GLU A 66 19.78 11.05 -0.09
N ASP A 67 18.94 10.31 0.66
CA ASP A 67 17.48 10.50 0.69
C ASP A 67 17.06 11.92 1.12
N PHE A 68 17.82 12.55 2.04
CA PHE A 68 17.52 13.90 2.51
C PHE A 68 17.84 14.95 1.43
N ILE A 69 19.01 14.84 0.79
CA ILE A 69 19.43 15.76 -0.27
C ILE A 69 18.46 15.67 -1.45
N GLU A 70 18.06 14.46 -1.84
CA GLU A 70 17.15 14.25 -2.96
C GLU A 70 15.73 14.77 -2.70
N LYS A 71 15.29 14.78 -1.44
CA LYS A 71 13.99 15.35 -1.02
C LYS A 71 14.01 16.86 -0.88
N SER A 72 15.17 17.48 -0.63
CA SER A 72 15.29 18.93 -0.51
C SER A 72 15.36 19.67 -1.86
N ASP A 73 15.57 18.94 -2.96
CA ASP A 73 15.58 19.52 -4.30
C ASP A 73 14.15 19.89 -4.74
N GLU A 74 13.92 21.18 -5.00
CA GLU A 74 12.64 21.74 -5.43
C GLU A 74 12.10 21.06 -6.69
N ARG A 75 12.98 20.71 -7.64
CA ARG A 75 12.58 20.02 -8.87
C ARG A 75 12.01 18.65 -8.55
N ASN A 76 12.66 17.92 -7.64
CA ASN A 76 12.20 16.61 -7.21
C ASN A 76 10.89 16.71 -6.41
N GLN A 77 10.71 17.76 -5.60
CA GLN A 77 9.44 17.99 -4.91
C GLN A 77 8.29 18.22 -5.89
N LEU A 78 8.51 19.06 -6.91
CA LEU A 78 7.50 19.32 -7.95
C LEU A 78 7.16 18.04 -8.73
N ILE A 79 8.18 17.28 -9.13
CA ILE A 79 7.97 15.99 -9.82
C ILE A 79 7.17 15.06 -8.90
N GLN A 80 7.54 14.92 -7.62
CA GLN A 80 6.82 14.08 -6.68
C GLN A 80 5.36 14.50 -6.50
N LEU A 81 5.05 15.79 -6.41
CA LEU A 81 3.67 16.28 -6.29
C LEU A 81 2.86 15.96 -7.56
N LYS A 82 3.42 16.23 -8.75
CA LYS A 82 2.78 15.90 -10.03
C LYS A 82 2.56 14.39 -10.18
N THR A 83 3.56 13.59 -9.84
CA THR A 83 3.45 12.12 -9.87
C THR A 83 2.39 11.63 -8.89
N LYS A 84 2.34 12.15 -7.66
CA LYS A 84 1.32 11.77 -6.68
C LYS A 84 -0.09 12.12 -7.16
N ALA A 85 -0.30 13.31 -7.72
CA ALA A 85 -1.59 13.71 -8.26
C ALA A 85 -2.04 12.77 -9.40
N ARG A 86 -1.16 12.52 -10.37
CA ARG A 86 -1.46 11.59 -11.48
C ARG A 86 -1.67 10.15 -11.04
N LEU A 87 -0.93 9.71 -10.02
CA LEU A 87 -1.08 8.38 -9.44
C LEU A 87 -2.45 8.24 -8.77
N LEU A 88 -2.90 9.26 -8.03
CA LEU A 88 -4.23 9.26 -7.41
C LEU A 88 -5.34 9.18 -8.47
N ASP A 89 -5.26 9.97 -9.55
CA ASP A 89 -6.21 9.88 -10.66
C ASP A 89 -6.25 8.47 -11.25
N LEU A 90 -5.08 7.89 -11.53
CA LEU A 90 -4.96 6.54 -12.09
C LEU A 90 -5.52 5.48 -11.13
N MET A 91 -5.28 5.62 -9.83
CA MET A 91 -5.81 4.72 -8.81
C MET A 91 -7.34 4.80 -8.74
N ILE A 92 -7.92 6.00 -8.79
CA ILE A 92 -9.38 6.19 -8.83
C ILE A 92 -9.97 5.50 -10.07
N TRP A 93 -9.36 5.69 -11.25
CA TRP A 93 -9.78 5.00 -12.47
C TRP A 93 -9.70 3.49 -12.36
N ALA A 94 -8.62 2.95 -11.79
CA ALA A 94 -8.46 1.52 -11.57
C ALA A 94 -9.52 0.96 -10.61
N VAL A 95 -9.86 1.69 -9.54
CA VAL A 95 -10.93 1.30 -8.61
C VAL A 95 -12.29 1.36 -9.31
N CYS A 96 -12.59 2.41 -10.08
CA CYS A 96 -13.83 2.50 -10.85
C CYS A 96 -13.96 1.34 -11.86
N PHE A 97 -12.87 0.97 -12.53
CA PHE A 97 -12.84 -0.19 -13.42
C PHE A 97 -13.14 -1.48 -12.67
N LEU A 98 -12.54 -1.69 -11.51
CA LEU A 98 -12.80 -2.85 -10.65
C LEU A 98 -14.28 -2.91 -10.24
N LEU A 99 -14.88 -1.78 -9.88
CA LEU A 99 -16.30 -1.70 -9.54
C LEU A 99 -17.20 -2.07 -10.72
N ALA A 100 -16.89 -1.58 -11.92
CA ALA A 100 -17.64 -1.90 -13.14
C ALA A 100 -17.57 -3.41 -13.44
N VAL A 101 -16.37 -4.00 -13.40
CA VAL A 101 -16.19 -5.45 -13.58
C VAL A 101 -16.95 -6.25 -12.52
N SER A 102 -16.94 -5.79 -11.26
CA SER A 102 -17.64 -6.46 -10.16
C SER A 102 -19.15 -6.46 -10.35
N LEU A 103 -19.72 -5.33 -10.80
CA LEU A 103 -21.15 -5.19 -11.10
C LEU A 103 -21.56 -6.10 -12.26
N ILE A 104 -20.79 -6.10 -13.35
CA ILE A 104 -21.04 -6.96 -14.52
C ILE A 104 -20.94 -8.43 -14.11
N GLY A 105 -19.90 -8.80 -13.33
CA GLY A 105 -19.72 -10.15 -12.80
C GLY A 105 -20.89 -10.60 -11.93
N TYR A 106 -21.44 -9.72 -11.10
CA TYR A 106 -22.63 -9.99 -10.30
C TYR A 106 -23.88 -10.19 -11.18
N MET A 107 -24.12 -9.32 -12.17
CA MET A 107 -25.27 -9.44 -13.07
C MET A 107 -25.26 -10.73 -13.88
N VAL A 108 -24.09 -11.22 -14.29
CA VAL A 108 -23.96 -12.43 -15.12
C VAL A 108 -24.00 -13.71 -14.27
N THR A 109 -23.42 -13.69 -13.07
CA THR A 109 -23.17 -14.92 -12.29
C THR A 109 -24.13 -15.08 -11.10
N GLU A 110 -24.83 -14.02 -10.68
CA GLU A 110 -25.64 -13.93 -9.46
C GLU A 110 -24.91 -14.37 -8.18
N ASN A 111 -23.58 -14.41 -8.21
CA ASN A 111 -22.77 -14.88 -7.10
C ASN A 111 -22.47 -13.74 -6.11
N THR A 112 -22.79 -13.96 -4.84
CA THR A 112 -22.58 -13.01 -3.73
C THR A 112 -21.12 -12.56 -3.56
N ALA A 113 -20.14 -13.36 -4.01
CA ALA A 113 -18.72 -13.01 -3.97
C ALA A 113 -18.43 -11.72 -4.77
N TRP A 114 -19.09 -11.51 -5.90
CA TRP A 114 -18.95 -10.28 -6.71
C TRP A 114 -19.49 -9.06 -5.98
N GLY A 115 -20.56 -9.25 -5.18
CA GLY A 115 -21.10 -8.19 -4.32
C GLY A 115 -20.10 -7.72 -3.26
N PHE A 116 -19.38 -8.64 -2.61
CA PHE A 116 -18.31 -8.29 -1.66
C PHE A 116 -17.14 -7.57 -2.34
N LEU A 117 -16.77 -8.01 -3.54
CA LEU A 117 -15.71 -7.41 -4.34
C LEU A 117 -16.07 -5.99 -4.82
N PHE A 118 -17.36 -5.70 -4.99
CA PHE A 118 -17.88 -4.36 -5.24
C PHE A 118 -17.90 -3.47 -3.99
N PHE A 119 -18.40 -4.00 -2.86
CA PHE A 119 -18.63 -3.19 -1.66
C PHE A 119 -17.34 -2.63 -1.06
N GLY A 120 -16.27 -3.43 -0.97
CA GLY A 120 -15.00 -3.01 -0.36
C GLY A 120 -14.38 -1.76 -1.03
N PRO A 121 -14.11 -1.79 -2.35
CA PRO A 121 -13.59 -0.63 -3.06
C PRO A 121 -14.55 0.55 -3.12
N CYS A 122 -15.87 0.31 -3.09
CA CYS A 122 -16.88 1.37 -3.06
C CYS A 122 -16.79 2.20 -1.76
N LEU A 123 -16.66 1.55 -0.61
CA LEU A 123 -16.46 2.22 0.67
C LEU A 123 -15.16 3.04 0.70
N LEU A 124 -14.09 2.54 0.08
CA LEU A 124 -12.83 3.27 -0.04
C LEU A 124 -12.98 4.54 -0.89
N LEU A 125 -13.73 4.49 -1.99
CA LEU A 125 -14.00 5.70 -2.79
C LEU A 125 -14.82 6.72 -2.00
N ILE A 126 -15.86 6.30 -1.29
CA ILE A 126 -16.67 7.21 -0.46
C ILE A 126 -15.78 7.90 0.57
N PHE A 127 -14.95 7.15 1.28
CA PHE A 127 -14.01 7.71 2.25
C PHE A 127 -13.01 8.69 1.62
N ALA A 128 -12.47 8.35 0.44
CA ALA A 128 -11.55 9.22 -0.30
C ALA A 128 -12.22 10.54 -0.71
N TRP A 129 -13.47 10.48 -1.20
CA TRP A 129 -14.26 11.65 -1.56
C TRP A 129 -14.56 12.57 -0.37
N ILE A 130 -14.97 12.00 0.77
CA ILE A 130 -15.20 12.77 2.00
C ILE A 130 -13.90 13.45 2.45
N SER A 131 -12.79 12.71 2.46
CA SER A 131 -11.49 13.25 2.83
C SER A 131 -11.06 14.39 1.90
N PHE A 132 -11.29 14.24 0.59
CA PHE A 132 -11.01 15.28 -0.39
C PHE A 132 -11.81 16.56 -0.11
N ILE A 133 -13.11 16.45 0.17
CA ILE A 133 -13.96 17.61 0.49
C ILE A 133 -13.48 18.31 1.76
N VAL A 134 -13.24 17.55 2.84
CA VAL A 134 -12.79 18.11 4.13
C VAL A 134 -11.45 18.83 3.99
N ILE A 135 -10.50 18.22 3.29
CA ILE A 135 -9.18 18.81 3.06
C ILE A 135 -9.30 20.08 2.20
N ASN A 136 -10.13 20.05 1.15
CA ASN A 136 -10.33 21.20 0.28
C ASN A 136 -10.91 22.39 1.06
N ILE A 137 -11.98 22.18 1.83
CA ILE A 137 -12.57 23.21 2.71
C ILE A 137 -11.54 23.76 3.70
N TYR A 138 -10.73 22.89 4.30
CA TYR A 138 -9.69 23.32 5.24
C TYR A 138 -8.68 24.26 4.59
N TYR A 139 -8.18 23.93 3.41
CA TYR A 139 -7.21 24.76 2.71
C TYR A 139 -7.83 26.05 2.16
N GLU A 140 -9.05 26.00 1.63
CA GLU A 140 -9.78 27.18 1.15
C GLU A 140 -10.03 28.21 2.28
N HIS A 141 -10.19 27.77 3.53
CA HIS A 141 -10.34 28.66 4.68
C HIS A 141 -9.03 29.18 5.28
N HIS A 142 -7.88 28.60 4.95
CA HIS A 142 -6.57 28.97 5.50
C HIS A 142 -5.63 29.66 4.50
N GLU A 143 -6.10 29.89 3.27
CA GLU A 143 -5.50 30.80 2.27
C GLU A 143 -6.28 32.13 2.23
#